data_AF-A0A150J991-F1
#
_entry.id   AF-A0A150J991-F1
#
_cell.length_a   1.000
_cell.length_b   1.000
_cell.length_c   1.000
_cell.angle_alpha   90.00
_cell.angle_beta   90.00
_cell.angle_gamma   90.00
#
_symmetry.space_group_name_H-M   'P 1'
#
loop_
_entity.id
_entity.type
_entity.pdbx_description
1 polymer ?
#
loop_
_entity_poly.entity_id
_entity_poly.type
_entity_poly.pdbx_seq_one_letter_code
_entity_poly.pdbx_strand_id
1 'polypeptide(L)'
;MQEESNTFYSKGSKKFKQKIYSKKTKKLNMGRVSDFKWDLNQVLNKMPEDKAGLIRGPLYAKASKIGFEEAKQFLKDKEEEGLIEKDIALDILRVLSKYSKFR
;
A
#
# COMPACT_ATOMS: atom_id res chain seq x y z
N MET A 1 -37.20 31.96 -45.81
CA MET A 1 -36.05 31.41 -45.07
C MET A 1 -35.95 32.19 -43.77
N GLN A 2 -36.23 31.55 -42.63
CA GLN A 2 -35.81 31.99 -41.31
C GLN A 2 -35.83 30.74 -40.42
N GLU A 3 -34.64 30.41 -39.95
CA GLU A 3 -34.32 29.28 -39.09
C GLU A 3 -34.79 29.59 -37.67
N GLU A 4 -35.51 28.67 -37.03
CA GLU A 4 -35.66 28.68 -35.57
C GLU A 4 -34.93 27.47 -34.99
N SER A 5 -33.71 27.75 -34.52
CA SER A 5 -32.89 26.85 -33.73
C SER A 5 -33.52 26.65 -32.35
N ASN A 6 -34.21 25.51 -32.15
CA ASN A 6 -34.63 25.07 -30.83
C ASN A 6 -33.42 24.55 -30.04
N THR A 7 -32.76 25.47 -29.33
CA THR A 7 -31.67 25.16 -28.40
C THR A 7 -32.25 24.49 -27.15
N PHE A 8 -32.09 23.18 -27.03
CA PHE A 8 -32.42 22.43 -25.83
C PHE A 8 -31.46 22.81 -24.69
N TYR A 9 -31.91 23.65 -23.75
CA TYR A 9 -31.21 23.87 -22.49
C TYR A 9 -31.36 22.63 -21.60
N SER A 10 -30.37 21.73 -21.62
CA SER A 10 -30.29 20.68 -20.59
C SER A 10 -29.97 21.32 -19.23
N LYS A 11 -30.96 21.34 -18.34
CA LYS A 11 -30.78 21.74 -16.94
C LYS A 11 -29.80 20.77 -16.29
N GLY A 12 -28.64 21.28 -15.88
CA GLY A 12 -27.57 20.52 -15.23
C GLY A 12 -28.08 19.74 -14.03
N SER A 13 -28.09 18.41 -14.14
CA SER A 13 -28.38 17.52 -13.03
C SER A 13 -27.21 17.54 -12.04
N LYS A 14 -27.45 18.10 -10.85
CA LYS A 14 -26.52 17.99 -9.72
C LYS A 14 -26.37 16.52 -9.36
N LYS A 15 -25.32 15.87 -9.88
CA LYS A 15 -24.97 14.49 -9.52
C LYS A 15 -24.64 14.46 -8.02
N PHE A 16 -25.53 13.90 -7.21
CA PHE A 16 -25.25 13.51 -5.85
C PHE A 16 -24.08 12.52 -5.87
N LYS A 17 -22.86 12.98 -5.54
CA LYS A 17 -21.71 12.09 -5.36
C LYS A 17 -21.99 11.24 -4.12
N GLN A 18 -22.49 10.03 -4.32
CA GLN A 18 -22.53 9.02 -3.26
C GLN A 18 -21.11 8.90 -2.67
N LYS A 19 -20.97 9.11 -1.36
CA LYS A 19 -19.72 8.85 -0.65
C LYS A 19 -19.44 7.35 -0.78
N ILE A 20 -18.47 6.99 -1.61
CA ILE A 20 -17.94 5.63 -1.66
C ILE A 20 -17.20 5.42 -0.34
N TYR A 21 -17.85 4.74 0.62
CA TYR A 21 -17.18 4.29 1.83
C TYR A 21 -16.24 3.14 1.44
N SER A 22 -14.94 3.41 1.32
CA SER A 22 -13.96 2.35 1.16
C SER A 22 -13.97 1.48 2.41
N LYS A 23 -14.00 0.14 2.24
CA LYS A 23 -13.83 -0.79 3.35
C LYS A 23 -12.55 -0.45 4.12
N LYS A 24 -12.63 -0.40 5.45
CA LYS A 24 -11.44 -0.19 6.29
C LYS A 24 -10.46 -1.33 6.05
N THR A 25 -9.23 -1.01 5.70
CA THR A 25 -8.17 -1.96 5.39
C THR A 25 -7.00 -1.74 6.33
N LYS A 26 -6.35 -2.83 6.76
CA LYS A 26 -5.15 -2.73 7.59
C LYS A 26 -4.01 -2.22 6.72
N LYS A 27 -3.47 -1.03 7.03
CA LYS A 27 -2.38 -0.36 6.31
C LYS A 27 -1.29 0.09 7.27
N LEU A 28 -0.13 0.45 6.74
CA LEU A 28 0.94 1.04 7.54
C LEU A 28 0.44 2.31 8.26
N ASN A 29 0.77 2.43 9.53
CA ASN A 29 0.49 3.61 10.34
C ASN A 29 1.41 4.76 9.92
N MET A 30 0.86 5.73 9.21
CA MET A 30 1.64 6.87 8.68
C MET A 30 2.26 7.74 9.78
N GLY A 31 1.70 7.75 10.99
CA GLY A 31 2.28 8.48 12.13
C GLY A 31 3.50 7.80 12.77
N ARG A 32 3.83 6.57 12.36
CA ARG A 32 4.96 5.78 12.87
C ARG A 32 5.88 5.27 11.75
N VAL A 33 5.91 5.99 10.62
CA VAL A 33 6.70 5.59 9.45
C VAL A 33 8.19 5.62 9.72
N SER A 34 8.67 6.59 10.50
CA SER A 34 10.09 6.68 10.88
C SER A 34 10.52 5.46 11.70
N ASP A 35 9.77 5.12 12.76
CA ASP A 35 9.97 3.92 13.57
C ASP A 35 9.94 2.64 12.71
N PHE A 36 8.94 2.54 11.82
CA PHE A 36 8.80 1.41 10.91
C PHE A 36 10.03 1.26 9.99
N LYS A 37 10.48 2.35 9.37
CA LYS A 37 11.66 2.34 8.49
C LYS A 37 12.91 1.93 9.25
N TRP A 38 13.07 2.42 10.48
CA TRP A 38 14.20 2.07 11.32
C TRP A 38 14.19 0.57 11.68
N ASP A 39 13.07 0.05 12.21
CA ASP A 39 12.92 -1.37 12.55
C ASP A 39 13.08 -2.27 11.31
N LEU A 40 12.50 -1.88 10.18
CA LEU A 40 12.66 -2.59 8.90
C LEU A 40 14.13 -2.64 8.48
N ASN A 41 14.87 -1.54 8.62
CA ASN A 41 16.28 -1.50 8.29
C ASN A 41 17.11 -2.41 9.18
N GLN A 42 16.81 -2.50 10.48
CA GLN A 42 17.52 -3.44 11.37
C GLN A 42 17.36 -4.89 10.91
N VAL A 43 16.18 -5.27 10.43
CA VAL A 43 15.94 -6.62 9.91
C VAL A 43 16.64 -6.81 8.56
N LEU A 44 16.54 -5.83 7.66
CA LEU A 44 17.16 -5.90 6.32
C LEU A 44 18.69 -5.83 6.35
N ASN A 45 19.31 -5.27 7.39
CA ASN A 45 20.78 -5.26 7.53
C ASN A 45 21.37 -6.66 7.76
N LYS A 46 20.54 -7.67 8.03
CA LYS A 46 20.97 -9.08 8.15
C LYS A 46 21.24 -9.74 6.78
N MET A 47 20.87 -9.08 5.68
CA MET A 47 21.05 -9.57 4.32
C MET A 47 21.88 -8.59 3.47
N PRO A 48 22.43 -9.03 2.33
CA PRO A 48 23.19 -8.16 1.44
C PRO A 48 22.37 -6.94 0.98
N GLU A 49 23.01 -5.77 0.90
CA GLU A 49 22.34 -4.50 0.56
C GLU A 49 21.63 -4.57 -0.79
N ASP A 50 22.19 -5.27 -1.77
CA ASP A 50 21.60 -5.48 -3.10
C ASP A 50 20.20 -6.10 -3.01
N LYS A 51 20.03 -7.10 -2.14
CA LYS A 51 18.74 -7.76 -1.92
C LYS A 51 17.84 -6.91 -1.02
N ALA A 52 18.40 -6.24 -0.02
CA ALA A 52 17.65 -5.38 0.90
C ALA A 52 16.97 -4.20 0.16
N GLY A 53 17.67 -3.57 -0.79
CA GLY A 53 17.14 -2.49 -1.60
C GLY A 53 15.91 -2.89 -2.42
N LEU A 54 15.92 -4.11 -2.97
CA LEU A 54 14.80 -4.68 -3.75
C LEU A 54 13.55 -4.92 -2.91
N ILE A 55 13.67 -5.08 -1.60
CA ILE A 55 12.55 -5.31 -0.69
C ILE A 55 12.04 -4.00 -0.10
N ARG A 56 12.94 -3.14 0.39
CA ARG A 56 12.61 -1.95 1.21
C ARG A 56 11.59 -1.04 0.54
N GLY A 57 11.84 -0.66 -0.71
CA GLY A 57 10.99 0.27 -1.46
C GLY A 57 9.60 -0.33 -1.77
N PRO A 58 9.54 -1.47 -2.48
CA PRO A 58 8.27 -2.12 -2.83
C PRO A 58 7.42 -2.50 -1.62
N LEU A 59 8.03 -3.01 -0.55
CA LEU A 59 7.33 -3.37 0.68
C LEU A 59 6.67 -2.14 1.32
N TYR A 60 7.41 -1.03 1.44
CA TYR A 60 6.88 0.22 1.97
C TYR A 60 5.70 0.73 1.11
N ALA A 61 5.83 0.69 -0.21
CA ALA A 61 4.78 1.12 -1.13
C ALA A 61 3.50 0.26 -0.96
N LYS A 62 3.63 -1.07 -0.93
CA LYS A 62 2.51 -2.00 -0.74
C LYS A 62 1.84 -1.80 0.62
N ALA A 63 2.62 -1.74 1.70
CA ALA A 63 2.11 -1.58 3.05
C ALA A 63 1.38 -0.25 3.28
N SER A 64 1.88 0.84 2.69
CA SER A 64 1.32 2.19 2.89
C SER A 64 0.14 2.53 1.98
N LYS A 65 0.17 2.08 0.72
CA LYS A 65 -0.86 2.42 -0.29
C LYS A 65 -1.94 1.36 -0.39
N ILE A 66 -1.55 0.09 -0.44
CA ILE A 66 -2.45 -1.03 -0.78
C ILE A 66 -2.98 -1.69 0.48
N GLY A 67 -2.11 -2.28 1.30
CA GLY A 67 -2.53 -2.98 2.52
C GLY A 67 -1.50 -3.95 3.09
N PHE A 68 -1.77 -4.38 4.31
CA PHE A 68 -1.00 -5.37 5.05
C PHE A 68 -0.96 -6.72 4.33
N GLU A 69 -2.11 -7.21 3.83
CA GLU A 69 -2.15 -8.54 3.21
C GLU A 69 -1.35 -8.60 1.91
N GLU A 70 -1.37 -7.52 1.13
CA GLU A 70 -0.57 -7.37 -0.09
C GLU A 70 0.93 -7.28 0.16
N ALA A 71 1.32 -6.59 1.25
CA ALA A 71 2.70 -6.58 1.69
C ALA A 71 3.17 -7.96 2.20
N LYS A 72 2.29 -8.69 2.89
CA LYS A 72 2.56 -10.07 3.34
C LYS A 72 2.67 -11.04 2.17
N GLN A 73 1.79 -10.94 1.17
CA GLN A 73 1.88 -11.77 -0.03
C GLN A 73 3.19 -11.52 -0.77
N PHE A 74 3.56 -10.24 -0.95
CA PHE A 74 4.86 -9.89 -1.53
C PHE A 74 6.05 -10.53 -0.81
N LEU A 75 6.04 -10.60 0.53
CA LEU A 75 7.11 -11.27 1.28
C LEU A 75 7.16 -12.77 1.01
N LYS A 76 5.99 -13.42 0.91
CA LYS A 76 5.92 -14.85 0.55
C LYS A 76 6.44 -15.10 -0.85
N ASP A 77 6.04 -14.28 -1.82
CA ASP A 77 6.52 -14.41 -3.20
C ASP A 77 8.05 -14.30 -3.25
N LYS A 78 8.64 -13.37 -2.47
CA LYS A 78 10.10 -13.21 -2.37
C LYS A 78 10.82 -14.30 -1.60
N GLU A 79 10.15 -14.93 -0.64
CA GLU A 79 10.64 -16.14 0.03
C GLU A 79 10.67 -17.33 -0.94
N GLU A 80 9.60 -17.52 -1.72
CA GLU A 80 9.48 -18.58 -2.74
C GLU A 80 10.50 -18.40 -3.88
N GLU A 81 10.79 -17.16 -4.27
CA GLU A 81 11.86 -16.83 -5.23
C GLU A 81 13.28 -17.08 -4.67
N GLY A 82 13.43 -17.36 -3.37
CA GLY A 82 14.74 -17.52 -2.71
C GLY A 82 15.51 -16.22 -2.51
N LEU A 83 14.83 -15.06 -2.63
CA LEU A 83 15.44 -13.74 -2.45
C LEU A 83 15.63 -13.42 -0.96
N ILE A 84 14.69 -13.86 -0.11
CA ILE A 84 14.75 -13.71 1.34
C ILE A 84 14.70 -15.07 2.01
N GLU A 85 15.47 -15.22 3.10
CA GLU A 85 15.34 -16.37 3.99
C GLU A 85 14.05 -16.26 4.81
N LYS A 86 13.48 -17.42 5.15
CA LYS A 86 12.24 -17.53 5.92
C LYS A 86 12.28 -16.79 7.26
N ASP A 87 13.41 -16.86 7.96
CA ASP A 87 13.57 -16.19 9.26
C ASP A 87 13.52 -14.66 9.11
N ILE A 88 14.15 -14.12 8.07
CA ILE A 88 14.11 -12.70 7.74
C ILE A 88 12.68 -12.29 7.33
N ALA A 89 12.02 -13.09 6.49
CA ALA A 89 10.63 -12.83 6.08
C ALA A 89 9.67 -12.78 7.29
N LEU A 90 9.84 -13.68 8.26
CA LEU A 90 9.08 -13.70 9.51
C LEU A 90 9.36 -12.45 10.37
N ASP A 91 10.61 -12.03 10.49
CA ASP A 91 10.99 -10.81 11.22
C ASP A 91 10.40 -9.54 10.56
N ILE A 92 10.46 -9.45 9.24
CA ILE A 92 9.84 -8.34 8.50
C ILE A 92 8.32 -8.33 8.72
N LEU A 93 7.67 -9.51 8.70
CA LEU A 93 6.24 -9.62 8.93
C LEU A 93 5.84 -9.17 10.35
N ARG A 94 6.66 -9.46 11.36
CA ARG A 94 6.46 -8.97 12.74
C ARG A 94 6.51 -7.45 12.80
N VAL A 95 7.52 -6.83 12.18
CA VAL A 95 7.65 -5.37 12.07
C VAL A 95 6.41 -4.79 11.36
N LEU A 96 6.03 -5.35 10.22
CA LEU A 96 4.87 -4.90 9.46
C LEU A 96 3.57 -4.96 10.29
N SER A 97 3.37 -6.06 11.04
CA SER A 97 2.18 -6.22 11.88
C SER A 97 2.14 -5.21 13.03
N LYS A 98 3.29 -4.96 13.68
CA LYS A 98 3.46 -3.99 14.78
C LYS A 98 3.09 -2.57 14.37
N TYR A 99 3.43 -2.16 13.14
CA TYR A 99 3.19 -0.80 12.65
C TYR A 99 1.93 -0.67 11.77
N SER A 100 1.09 -1.69 11.72
CA SER A 100 -0.13 -1.65 10.90
C SER A 100 -1.37 -1.28 11.71
N LYS A 101 -2.22 -0.44 11.14
CA LYS A 101 -3.50 0.02 11.74
C LYS A 101 -4.62 -0.05 10.71
N PHE A 102 -5.84 -0.34 11.15
CA PHE A 102 -7.02 -0.24 10.29
C PHE A 102 -7.29 1.21 9.91
N ARG A 103 -7.43 1.46 8.61
CA ARG A 103 -7.60 2.76 7.98
C ARG A 103 -8.67 2.69 6.89
#